data_AF-A0A9N7YY55-F1
#
_entry.id   AF-A0A9N7YY55-F1
#
_cell.length_a   1.000
_cell.length_b   1.000
_cell.length_c   1.000
_cell.angle_alpha   90.00
_cell.angle_beta   90.00
_cell.angle_gamma   90.00
#
_symmetry.space_group_name_H-M   'P 1'
#
loop_
_entity.id
_entity.type
_entity.pdbx_description
1 polymer ?
#
loop_
_entity_poly.entity_id
_entity_poly.type
_entity_poly.pdbx_seq_one_letter_code
_entity_poly.pdbx_strand_id
1 'polypeptide(L)'
;MRHAENHTNAVLQGLHHSMADQAAGPVRELFTDISLFLLGSELSVDELVQRFFDALFPVVYSHLINPGPGEISPGYAECVRSSRRDVRPFGGAPGLLADQIARSGVSGKLLLQALHLGIEVINTTDHLQLSRECRRALLKMHYCPHCQGLTESKPCMGYCLNVMRGCLASMAEIDAHWREFVHSLEGLSARMQGPQDLEQVLLGVHALLRDAVGHAQKSGPRLSAQVHKLCGTPSRKPTQLVSIQLSSSSSRDSVPLKAPVRPLGDSLAVRRRDFLSSMRHYRTYYGGLADQLCVSELVFGDGQSCWNGTDIVKRFVLTSQ
;
A
#
# COMPACT_ATOMS: atom_id res chain seq x y z
N MET A 1 0.99 -7.13 3.74
CA MET A 1 -0.32 -7.80 3.87
C MET A 1 -0.19 -9.32 3.89
N ARG A 2 -0.06 -10.02 2.75
CA ARG A 2 0.03 -11.50 2.72
C ARG A 2 1.05 -12.09 3.69
N HIS A 3 2.24 -11.49 3.80
CA HIS A 3 3.25 -11.96 4.75
C HIS A 3 2.79 -11.86 6.21
N ALA A 4 2.16 -10.74 6.60
CA ALA A 4 1.62 -10.54 7.94
C ALA A 4 0.44 -11.50 8.24
N GLU A 5 -0.44 -11.74 7.26
CA GLU A 5 -1.52 -12.73 7.35
C GLU A 5 -0.97 -14.13 7.58
N ASN A 6 -0.05 -14.58 6.71
CA ASN A 6 0.56 -15.90 6.81
C ASN A 6 1.29 -16.10 8.14
N HIS A 7 2.03 -15.08 8.59
CA HIS A 7 2.76 -15.16 9.85
C HIS A 7 1.81 -15.19 11.06
N THR A 8 0.72 -14.43 11.01
CA THR A 8 -0.34 -14.46 12.03
C THR A 8 -0.99 -15.84 12.11
N ASN A 9 -1.35 -16.43 10.98
CA ASN A 9 -1.91 -17.77 10.91
C ASN A 9 -0.93 -18.84 11.45
N ALA A 10 0.35 -18.77 11.11
CA ALA A 10 1.36 -19.69 11.60
C ALA A 10 1.52 -19.64 13.14
N VAL A 11 1.43 -18.44 13.73
CA VAL A 11 1.50 -18.27 15.19
C VAL A 11 0.26 -18.83 15.87
N LEU A 12 -0.93 -18.62 15.29
CA LEU A 12 -2.17 -19.22 15.80
C LEU A 12 -2.13 -20.75 15.71
N GLN A 13 -1.59 -21.31 14.61
CA GLN A 13 -1.39 -22.76 14.46
C GLN A 13 -0.48 -23.32 15.56
N GLY A 14 0.58 -22.59 15.92
CA GLY A 14 1.47 -22.96 17.03
C GLY A 14 0.80 -22.88 18.41
N LEU A 15 -0.26 -22.09 18.58
CA LEU A 15 -1.03 -22.02 19.83
C LEU A 15 -2.03 -23.18 19.94
N HIS A 16 -2.84 -23.42 18.91
CA HIS A 16 -3.82 -24.50 18.88
C HIS A 16 -4.35 -24.74 17.45
N HIS A 17 -4.11 -25.94 16.88
CA HIS A 17 -4.42 -26.24 15.46
C HIS A 17 -5.88 -26.00 15.07
N SER A 18 -6.84 -26.64 15.76
CA SER A 18 -8.28 -26.53 15.41
C SER A 18 -8.84 -25.10 15.59
N MET A 19 -8.25 -24.34 16.51
CA MET A 19 -8.61 -22.94 16.73
C MET A 19 -8.09 -22.09 15.57
N ALA A 20 -6.86 -22.36 15.13
CA ALA A 20 -6.23 -21.67 14.01
C ALA A 20 -7.01 -21.86 12.69
N ASP A 21 -7.49 -23.07 12.42
CA ASP A 21 -8.28 -23.36 11.22
C ASP A 21 -9.57 -22.51 11.17
N GLN A 22 -10.26 -22.38 12.31
CA GLN A 22 -11.46 -21.55 12.42
C GLN A 22 -11.15 -20.03 12.46
N ALA A 23 -9.99 -19.65 12.99
CA ALA A 23 -9.55 -18.25 13.05
C ALA A 23 -8.97 -17.72 11.72
N ALA A 24 -8.61 -18.60 10.78
CA ALA A 24 -8.00 -18.22 9.49
C ALA A 24 -8.91 -17.30 8.65
N GLY A 25 -10.23 -17.53 8.66
CA GLY A 25 -11.21 -16.68 7.98
C GLY A 25 -11.22 -15.25 8.54
N PRO A 26 -11.47 -15.05 9.85
CA PRO A 26 -11.37 -13.76 10.50
C PRO A 26 -10.03 -13.04 10.29
N VAL A 27 -8.91 -13.76 10.35
CA VAL A 27 -7.57 -13.16 10.11
C VAL A 27 -7.47 -12.63 8.69
N ARG A 28 -7.93 -13.39 7.69
CA ARG A 28 -7.95 -12.94 6.29
C ARG A 28 -8.83 -11.72 6.09
N GLU A 29 -10.01 -11.70 6.69
CA GLU A 29 -10.94 -10.57 6.63
C GLU A 29 -10.28 -9.30 7.20
N LEU A 30 -9.64 -9.39 8.37
CA LEU A 30 -8.91 -8.27 8.98
C LEU A 30 -7.87 -7.67 8.03
N PHE A 31 -6.99 -8.49 7.44
CA PHE A 31 -5.97 -7.97 6.53
C PHE A 31 -6.53 -7.45 5.20
N THR A 32 -7.67 -7.98 4.76
CA THR A 32 -8.40 -7.48 3.59
C THR A 32 -8.98 -6.10 3.88
N ASP A 33 -9.66 -5.92 5.00
CA ASP A 33 -10.25 -4.65 5.43
C ASP A 33 -9.19 -3.56 5.64
N ILE A 34 -8.04 -3.91 6.25
CA ILE A 34 -6.93 -2.97 6.38
C ILE A 34 -6.39 -2.57 4.99
N SER A 35 -6.34 -3.51 4.03
CA SER A 35 -5.90 -3.21 2.67
C SER A 35 -6.85 -2.24 1.98
N LEU A 36 -8.17 -2.45 2.11
CA LEU A 36 -9.19 -1.55 1.56
C LEU A 36 -9.12 -0.15 2.19
N PHE A 37 -8.97 -0.09 3.51
CA PHE A 37 -8.76 1.16 4.24
C PHE A 37 -7.56 1.97 3.67
N LEU A 38 -6.43 1.30 3.45
CA LEU A 38 -5.22 1.92 2.87
C LEU A 38 -5.42 2.34 1.40
N LEU A 39 -6.23 1.61 0.64
CA LEU A 39 -6.51 1.91 -0.77
C LEU A 39 -7.50 3.08 -0.96
N GLY A 40 -8.12 3.58 0.10
CA GLY A 40 -9.00 4.74 0.02
C GLY A 40 -10.37 4.57 0.66
N SER A 41 -10.81 3.33 0.91
CA SER A 41 -12.15 3.05 1.42
C SER A 41 -12.42 3.77 2.75
N GLU A 42 -13.66 4.24 2.93
CA GLU A 42 -14.14 4.91 4.15
C GLU A 42 -14.50 3.89 5.23
N LEU A 43 -13.55 3.02 5.57
CA LEU A 43 -13.70 2.04 6.63
C LEU A 43 -13.23 2.63 7.96
N SER A 44 -14.03 2.47 9.02
CA SER A 44 -13.61 2.77 10.38
C SER A 44 -12.63 1.69 10.87
N VAL A 45 -11.41 2.12 11.22
CA VAL A 45 -10.37 1.22 11.76
C VAL A 45 -10.80 0.60 13.08
N ASP A 46 -11.54 1.35 13.90
CA ASP A 46 -12.13 0.80 15.12
C ASP A 46 -13.11 -0.33 14.77
N GLU A 47 -14.06 -0.09 13.88
CA GLU A 47 -15.10 -1.09 13.56
C GLU A 47 -14.54 -2.36 12.94
N LEU A 48 -13.58 -2.27 12.02
CA LEU A 48 -12.97 -3.46 11.41
C LEU A 48 -12.20 -4.29 12.45
N VAL A 49 -11.50 -3.64 13.38
CA VAL A 49 -10.79 -4.34 14.46
C VAL A 49 -11.77 -4.93 15.46
N GLN A 50 -12.84 -4.19 15.82
CA GLN A 50 -13.89 -4.71 16.69
C GLN A 50 -14.54 -5.97 16.08
N ARG A 51 -14.90 -5.93 14.79
CA ARG A 51 -15.51 -7.06 14.07
C ARG A 51 -14.60 -8.30 14.07
N PHE A 52 -13.31 -8.10 13.86
CA PHE A 52 -12.33 -9.17 13.94
C PHE A 52 -12.31 -9.84 15.33
N PHE A 53 -12.26 -9.05 16.40
CA PHE A 53 -12.27 -9.60 17.77
C PHE A 53 -13.63 -10.19 18.18
N ASP A 54 -14.73 -9.69 17.62
CA ASP A 54 -16.07 -10.29 17.74
C ASP A 54 -16.09 -11.69 17.09
N ALA A 55 -15.49 -11.84 15.90
CA ALA A 55 -15.37 -13.12 15.22
C ALA A 55 -14.41 -14.10 15.91
N LEU A 56 -13.32 -13.59 16.51
CA LEU A 56 -12.30 -14.40 17.18
C LEU A 56 -12.78 -14.95 18.54
N PHE A 57 -13.64 -14.23 19.26
CA PHE A 57 -14.00 -14.60 20.63
C PHE A 57 -14.69 -15.97 20.76
N PRO A 58 -15.72 -16.32 19.96
CA PRO A 58 -16.34 -17.65 20.04
C PRO A 58 -15.34 -18.79 19.80
N VAL A 59 -14.36 -18.57 18.91
CA VAL A 59 -13.31 -19.55 18.58
C VAL A 59 -12.35 -19.73 19.75
N VAL A 60 -11.88 -18.65 20.36
CA VAL A 60 -11.03 -18.72 21.56
C VAL A 60 -11.81 -19.31 22.74
N TYR A 61 -13.09 -18.97 22.87
CA TYR A 61 -13.92 -19.45 23.95
C TYR A 61 -14.15 -20.97 23.89
N SER A 62 -14.49 -21.51 22.71
CA SER A 62 -14.76 -22.94 22.52
C SER A 62 -13.53 -23.82 22.72
N HIS A 63 -12.34 -23.37 22.30
CA HIS A 63 -11.13 -24.19 22.30
C HIS A 63 -10.26 -23.99 23.53
N LEU A 64 -10.21 -22.77 24.12
CA LEU A 64 -9.25 -22.44 25.18
C LEU A 64 -9.88 -22.08 26.53
N ILE A 65 -11.12 -21.56 26.57
CA ILE A 65 -11.76 -21.10 27.81
C ILE A 65 -12.73 -22.15 28.36
N ASN A 66 -13.60 -22.69 27.50
CA ASN A 66 -14.60 -23.69 27.84
C ASN A 66 -14.53 -24.83 26.80
N PRO A 67 -13.47 -25.65 26.84
CA PRO A 67 -13.37 -26.83 25.99
C PRO A 67 -14.44 -27.86 26.40
N GLY A 68 -15.01 -28.55 25.42
CA GLY A 68 -15.95 -29.65 25.67
C GLY A 68 -16.21 -30.49 24.43
N PRO A 69 -16.92 -31.62 24.56
CA PRO A 69 -17.18 -32.51 23.45
C PRO A 69 -18.14 -31.84 22.44
N GLY A 70 -17.67 -31.68 21.20
CA GLY A 70 -18.44 -31.12 20.10
C GLY A 70 -18.37 -29.60 20.00
N GLU A 71 -18.75 -29.09 18.83
CA GLU A 71 -18.77 -27.64 18.58
C GLU A 71 -19.92 -26.95 19.32
N ILE A 72 -19.67 -25.72 19.75
CA ILE A 72 -20.70 -24.84 20.29
C ILE A 72 -21.79 -24.61 19.23
N SER A 73 -23.06 -24.64 19.63
CA SER A 73 -24.17 -24.41 18.71
C SER A 73 -24.11 -22.97 18.13
N PRO A 74 -24.56 -22.75 16.88
CA PRO A 74 -24.48 -21.42 16.25
C PRO A 74 -25.14 -20.31 17.07
N GLY A 75 -26.28 -20.61 17.71
CA GLY A 75 -26.99 -19.67 18.58
C GLY A 75 -26.20 -19.29 19.84
N TYR A 76 -25.55 -20.28 20.48
CA TYR A 76 -24.70 -19.97 21.64
C TYR A 76 -23.43 -19.23 21.22
N ALA A 77 -22.84 -19.59 20.07
CA ALA A 77 -21.68 -18.88 19.52
C ALA A 77 -21.98 -17.40 19.21
N GLU A 78 -23.19 -17.08 18.74
CA GLU A 78 -23.62 -15.70 18.52
C GLU A 78 -23.80 -14.93 19.82
N CYS A 79 -24.33 -15.55 20.87
CA CYS A 79 -24.37 -14.91 22.19
C CYS A 79 -22.96 -14.66 22.75
N VAL A 80 -22.06 -15.64 22.60
CA VAL A 80 -20.66 -15.46 23.01
C VAL A 80 -20.04 -14.28 22.25
N ARG A 81 -20.25 -14.20 20.93
CA ARG A 81 -19.82 -13.08 20.09
C ARG A 81 -20.34 -11.74 20.61
N SER A 82 -21.64 -11.61 20.87
CA SER A 82 -22.23 -10.35 21.33
C SER A 82 -21.76 -9.93 22.73
N SER A 83 -21.50 -10.90 23.61
CA SER A 83 -21.00 -10.64 24.98
C SER A 83 -19.54 -10.13 25.05
N ARG A 84 -18.81 -10.16 23.93
CA ARG A 84 -17.37 -9.83 23.87
C ARG A 84 -17.07 -8.45 24.44
N ARG A 85 -17.92 -7.46 24.14
CA ARG A 85 -17.75 -6.06 24.58
C ARG A 85 -17.90 -5.89 26.09
N ASP A 86 -18.83 -6.61 26.71
CA ASP A 86 -19.11 -6.55 28.15
C ASP A 86 -18.04 -7.31 28.96
N VAL A 87 -17.61 -8.46 28.44
CA VAL A 87 -16.70 -9.37 29.15
C VAL A 87 -15.22 -9.00 28.94
N ARG A 88 -14.89 -8.32 27.82
CA ARG A 88 -13.55 -7.86 27.43
C ARG A 88 -12.47 -8.95 27.53
N PRO A 89 -12.64 -10.10 26.86
CA PRO A 89 -11.76 -11.26 26.99
C PRO A 89 -10.30 -11.00 26.56
N PHE A 90 -10.10 -10.04 25.66
CA PHE A 90 -8.79 -9.68 25.11
C PHE A 90 -8.18 -8.43 25.76
N GLY A 91 -8.75 -7.95 26.87
CA GLY A 91 -8.29 -6.74 27.54
C GLY A 91 -8.26 -5.51 26.62
N GLY A 92 -7.14 -4.78 26.63
CA GLY A 92 -6.93 -3.59 25.80
C GLY A 92 -6.46 -3.85 24.37
N ALA A 93 -6.22 -5.11 23.98
CA ALA A 93 -5.63 -5.46 22.69
C ALA A 93 -6.43 -4.93 21.47
N PRO A 94 -7.77 -4.99 21.43
CA PRO A 94 -8.53 -4.42 20.31
C PRO A 94 -8.31 -2.92 20.12
N GLY A 95 -8.32 -2.14 21.21
CA GLY A 95 -8.09 -0.70 21.14
C GLY A 95 -6.65 -0.38 20.72
N LEU A 96 -5.67 -1.10 21.27
CA LEU A 96 -4.26 -0.94 20.91
C LEU A 96 -4.02 -1.21 19.42
N LEU A 97 -4.61 -2.28 18.87
CA LEU A 97 -4.46 -2.63 17.47
C LEU A 97 -5.11 -1.58 16.55
N ALA A 98 -6.34 -1.16 16.86
CA ALA A 98 -7.05 -0.14 16.09
C ALA A 98 -6.25 1.17 16.03
N ASP A 99 -5.74 1.61 17.18
CA ASP A 99 -4.96 2.82 17.33
C ASP A 99 -3.61 2.75 16.59
N GLN A 100 -2.91 1.62 16.64
CA GLN A 100 -1.69 1.40 15.87
C GLN A 100 -1.93 1.40 14.35
N ILE A 101 -3.00 0.72 13.88
CA ILE A 101 -3.35 0.70 12.45
C ILE A 101 -3.78 2.09 11.99
N ALA A 102 -4.60 2.80 12.76
CA ALA A 102 -5.08 4.14 12.41
C ALA A 102 -3.90 5.11 12.27
N ARG A 103 -3.02 5.19 13.27
CA ARG A 103 -1.86 6.09 13.23
C ARG A 103 -0.89 5.77 12.11
N SER A 104 -0.46 4.51 12.01
CA SER A 104 0.54 4.09 11.02
C SER A 104 -0.04 4.07 9.59
N GLY A 105 -1.34 3.82 9.47
CA GLY A 105 -2.04 3.69 8.21
C GLY A 105 -2.35 5.00 7.52
N VAL A 106 -2.51 6.12 8.23
CA VAL A 106 -2.80 7.44 7.60
C VAL A 106 -1.75 7.81 6.55
N SER A 107 -0.46 7.66 6.90
CA SER A 107 0.61 8.01 5.95
C SER A 107 0.73 6.99 4.81
N GLY A 108 0.43 5.71 5.07
CA GLY A 108 0.33 4.68 4.03
C GLY A 108 -0.81 4.94 3.05
N LYS A 109 -1.99 5.32 3.55
CA LYS A 109 -3.16 5.71 2.76
C LYS A 109 -2.85 6.91 1.88
N LEU A 110 -2.30 7.97 2.47
CA LEU A 110 -1.92 9.17 1.73
C LEU A 110 -0.86 8.87 0.66
N LEU A 111 0.10 8.00 0.94
CA LEU A 111 1.12 7.60 -0.04
C LEU A 111 0.47 6.91 -1.24
N LEU A 112 -0.42 5.94 -1.01
CA LEU A 112 -1.10 5.22 -2.09
C LEU A 112 -1.99 6.15 -2.92
N GLN A 113 -2.73 7.05 -2.27
CA GLN A 113 -3.54 8.06 -2.95
C GLN A 113 -2.68 9.00 -3.81
N ALA A 114 -1.55 9.48 -3.26
CA ALA A 114 -0.62 10.31 -4.01
C ALA A 114 -0.03 9.56 -5.22
N LEU A 115 0.30 8.28 -5.07
CA LEU A 115 0.78 7.45 -6.18
C LEU A 115 -0.29 7.27 -7.27
N HIS A 116 -1.55 7.04 -6.90
CA HIS A 116 -2.65 6.97 -7.87
C HIS A 116 -2.84 8.29 -8.62
N LEU A 117 -2.80 9.42 -7.91
CA LEU A 117 -2.85 10.74 -8.54
C LEU A 117 -1.67 10.97 -9.50
N GLY A 118 -0.46 10.55 -9.11
CA GLY A 118 0.70 10.62 -9.99
C GLY A 118 0.52 9.83 -11.28
N ILE A 119 -0.07 8.63 -11.20
CA ILE A 119 -0.42 7.82 -12.39
C ILE A 119 -1.46 8.54 -13.25
N GLU A 120 -2.49 9.11 -12.64
CA GLU A 120 -3.54 9.85 -13.35
C GLU A 120 -2.99 11.07 -14.10
N VAL A 121 -2.12 11.85 -13.46
CA VAL A 121 -1.42 12.98 -14.09
C VAL A 121 -0.61 12.49 -15.29
N ILE A 122 0.21 11.44 -15.12
CA ILE A 122 1.03 10.89 -16.21
C ILE A 122 0.14 10.46 -17.37
N ASN A 123 -0.90 9.66 -17.13
CA ASN A 123 -1.81 9.17 -18.16
C ASN A 123 -2.55 10.31 -18.88
N THR A 124 -2.96 11.35 -18.15
CA THR A 124 -3.62 12.51 -18.75
C THR A 124 -2.66 13.28 -19.65
N THR A 125 -1.41 13.43 -19.20
CA THR A 125 -0.38 14.15 -19.95
C THR A 125 0.17 13.37 -21.16
N ASP A 126 0.06 12.04 -21.16
CA ASP A 126 0.47 11.18 -22.28
C ASP A 126 -0.43 11.39 -23.52
N HIS A 127 -1.67 11.86 -23.32
CA HIS A 127 -2.64 12.10 -24.38
C HIS A 127 -2.66 13.54 -24.91
N LEU A 128 -1.51 14.23 -24.88
CA LEU A 128 -1.37 15.61 -25.34
C LEU A 128 -1.86 15.80 -26.79
N GLN A 129 -2.82 16.71 -26.98
CA GLN A 129 -3.34 17.07 -28.30
C GLN A 129 -2.59 18.27 -28.86
N LEU A 130 -1.91 18.09 -30.00
CA LEU A 130 -1.17 19.17 -30.66
C LEU A 130 -2.13 20.12 -31.39
N SER A 131 -2.03 21.41 -31.06
CA SER A 131 -2.77 22.46 -31.77
C SER A 131 -2.43 22.51 -33.26
N ARG A 132 -3.28 23.16 -34.06
CA ARG A 132 -3.02 23.34 -35.49
C ARG A 132 -1.78 24.19 -35.72
N GLU A 133 -1.57 25.19 -34.86
CA GLU A 133 -0.44 26.11 -34.85
C GLU A 133 0.86 25.35 -34.54
N CYS A 134 0.85 24.49 -33.51
CA CYS A 134 1.97 23.63 -33.18
C CYS A 134 2.33 22.70 -34.34
N ARG A 135 1.34 22.00 -34.93
CA ARG A 135 1.57 21.13 -36.09
C ARG A 135 2.20 21.89 -37.26
N ARG A 136 1.74 23.11 -37.54
CA ARG A 136 2.32 23.96 -38.59
C ARG A 136 3.76 24.37 -38.24
N ALA A 137 4.04 24.74 -37.00
CA ALA A 137 5.37 25.12 -36.54
C ALA A 137 6.35 23.96 -36.62
N LEU A 138 5.95 22.76 -36.22
CA LEU A 138 6.74 21.53 -36.34
C LEU A 138 7.03 21.20 -37.82
N LEU A 139 6.01 21.24 -38.69
CA LEU A 139 6.22 21.04 -40.13
C LEU A 139 7.21 22.04 -40.72
N LYS A 140 7.12 23.32 -40.32
CA LYS A 140 8.05 24.37 -40.75
C LYS A 140 9.46 24.15 -40.21
N MET A 141 9.58 23.61 -39.01
CA MET A 141 10.87 23.33 -38.38
C MET A 141 11.59 22.15 -39.02
N HIS A 142 10.88 21.03 -39.26
CA HIS A 142 11.51 19.80 -39.76
C HIS A 142 11.50 19.67 -41.29
N TYR A 143 10.43 20.07 -41.97
CA TYR A 143 10.22 19.68 -43.39
C TYR A 143 10.33 20.82 -44.40
N CYS A 144 10.10 22.07 -44.02
CA CYS A 144 10.27 23.20 -44.96
C CYS A 144 11.66 23.29 -45.61
N PRO A 145 12.79 22.99 -44.94
CA PRO A 145 14.10 23.01 -45.61
C PRO A 145 14.17 22.01 -46.77
N HIS A 146 13.58 20.82 -46.62
CA HIS A 146 13.53 19.82 -47.69
C HIS A 146 12.78 20.34 -48.92
N CYS A 147 11.67 21.06 -48.72
CA CYS A 147 10.92 21.70 -49.80
C CYS A 147 11.73 22.79 -50.53
N GLN A 148 12.75 23.36 -49.87
CA GLN A 148 13.68 24.34 -50.44
C GLN A 148 14.98 23.70 -50.98
N GLY A 149 15.08 22.36 -50.99
CA GLY A 149 16.28 21.64 -51.43
C GLY A 149 17.40 21.55 -50.38
N LEU A 150 17.15 21.94 -49.13
CA LEU A 150 18.10 21.93 -48.02
C LEU A 150 17.96 20.67 -47.16
N THR A 151 18.19 19.50 -47.76
CA THR A 151 17.83 18.20 -47.17
C THR A 151 18.71 17.72 -46.00
N GLU A 152 19.90 18.30 -45.82
CA GLU A 152 20.81 17.96 -44.71
C GLU A 152 20.81 19.00 -43.59
N SER A 153 19.94 20.02 -43.68
CA SER A 153 19.88 21.06 -42.66
C SER A 153 19.08 20.62 -41.44
N LYS A 154 19.59 20.96 -40.24
CA LYS A 154 18.90 20.75 -38.96
C LYS A 154 18.42 22.08 -38.38
N PRO A 155 17.32 22.09 -37.61
CA PRO A 155 16.86 23.32 -36.95
C PRO A 155 17.89 23.83 -35.94
N CYS A 156 18.02 25.14 -35.82
CA CYS A 156 18.83 25.76 -34.78
C CYS A 156 18.26 25.41 -33.39
N MET A 157 19.13 25.19 -32.40
CA MET A 157 18.71 24.86 -31.02
C MET A 157 17.68 25.86 -30.47
N GLY A 158 17.94 27.17 -30.56
CA GLY A 158 17.01 28.19 -30.09
C GLY A 158 15.69 28.22 -30.86
N TYR A 159 15.69 27.87 -32.15
CA TYR A 159 14.46 27.75 -32.93
C TYR A 159 13.66 26.51 -32.52
N CYS A 160 14.34 25.37 -32.33
CA CYS A 160 13.73 24.16 -31.79
C CYS A 160 13.08 24.42 -30.43
N LEU A 161 13.82 25.00 -29.49
CA LEU A 161 13.31 25.30 -28.16
C LEU A 161 12.08 26.22 -28.21
N ASN A 162 12.06 27.22 -29.09
CA ASN A 162 10.89 28.09 -29.25
C ASN A 162 9.66 27.33 -29.74
N VAL A 163 9.81 26.52 -30.79
CA VAL A 163 8.71 25.72 -31.34
C VAL A 163 8.21 24.72 -30.30
N MET A 164 9.12 23.98 -29.67
CA MET A 164 8.78 22.94 -28.69
C MET A 164 8.15 23.53 -27.43
N ARG A 165 8.64 24.65 -26.90
CA ARG A 165 8.02 25.32 -25.75
C ARG A 165 6.63 25.86 -26.08
N GLY A 166 6.43 26.37 -27.30
CA GLY A 166 5.09 26.77 -27.76
C GLY A 166 4.12 25.59 -27.86
N CYS A 167 4.59 24.45 -28.37
CA CYS A 167 3.82 23.22 -28.46
C CYS A 167 3.48 22.59 -27.09
N LEU A 168 4.39 22.71 -26.12
CA LEU A 168 4.30 22.09 -24.79
C LEU A 168 3.85 23.10 -23.72
N ALA A 169 3.31 24.26 -24.09
CA ALA A 169 2.97 25.32 -23.16
C ALA A 169 2.02 24.85 -22.04
N SER A 170 0.97 24.09 -22.38
CA SER A 170 0.03 23.52 -21.41
C SER A 170 0.70 22.53 -20.44
N MET A 171 1.72 21.81 -20.90
CA MET A 171 2.47 20.87 -20.06
C MET A 171 3.42 21.61 -19.10
N ALA A 172 3.95 22.75 -19.53
CA ALA A 172 4.83 23.58 -18.71
C ALA A 172 4.08 24.16 -17.48
N GLU A 173 2.77 24.41 -17.57
CA GLU A 173 1.95 24.85 -16.43
C GLU A 173 1.91 23.79 -15.30
N ILE A 174 2.07 22.51 -15.64
CA ILE A 174 2.06 21.39 -14.69
C ILE A 174 3.41 21.29 -13.95
N ASP A 175 4.51 21.77 -14.52
CA ASP A 175 5.87 21.55 -13.98
C ASP A 175 6.03 21.99 -12.53
N ALA A 176 5.52 23.17 -12.16
CA ALA A 176 5.60 23.65 -10.78
C ALA A 176 4.86 22.72 -9.80
N HIS A 177 3.65 22.28 -10.19
CA HIS A 177 2.80 21.39 -9.40
C HIS A 177 3.41 19.99 -9.29
N TRP A 178 4.00 19.48 -10.38
CA TRP A 178 4.69 18.20 -10.40
C TRP A 178 5.93 18.18 -9.51
N ARG A 179 6.74 19.25 -9.53
CA ARG A 179 7.90 19.38 -8.63
C ARG A 179 7.49 19.35 -7.18
N GLU A 180 6.43 20.11 -6.84
CA GLU A 180 5.90 20.14 -5.48
C GLU A 180 5.31 18.78 -5.08
N PHE A 181 4.61 18.10 -5.99
CA PHE A 181 4.13 16.74 -5.78
C PHE A 181 5.27 15.77 -5.45
N VAL A 182 6.34 15.74 -6.25
CA VAL A 182 7.50 14.88 -6.00
C VAL A 182 8.16 15.21 -4.67
N HIS A 183 8.33 16.50 -4.35
CA HIS A 183 8.89 16.94 -3.06
C HIS A 183 8.02 16.53 -1.87
N SER A 184 6.71 16.73 -1.97
CA SER A 184 5.73 16.33 -0.95
C SER A 184 5.72 14.81 -0.73
N LEU A 185 5.91 14.02 -1.79
CA LEU A 185 6.02 12.56 -1.72
C LEU A 185 7.27 12.10 -0.96
N GLU A 186 8.40 12.78 -1.16
CA GLU A 186 9.63 12.56 -0.39
C GLU A 186 9.42 12.87 1.10
N GLY A 187 8.81 14.02 1.40
CA GLY A 187 8.49 14.43 2.77
C GLY A 187 7.55 13.44 3.47
N LEU A 188 6.53 12.95 2.77
CA LEU A 188 5.62 11.93 3.28
C LEU A 188 6.36 10.62 3.59
N SER A 189 7.21 10.17 2.67
CA SER A 189 8.00 8.95 2.85
C SER A 189 8.97 9.00 4.03
N ALA A 190 9.53 10.19 4.31
CA ALA A 190 10.36 10.42 5.49
C ALA A 190 9.53 10.30 6.78
N ARG A 191 8.32 10.87 6.82
CA ARG A 191 7.40 10.74 7.98
C ARG A 191 6.90 9.31 8.21
N MET A 192 6.88 8.49 7.18
CA MET A 192 6.57 7.05 7.30
C MET A 192 7.70 6.24 7.95
N GLN A 193 8.87 6.83 8.23
CA GLN A 193 9.95 6.18 8.96
C GLN A 193 9.80 6.48 10.45
N GLY A 194 9.68 5.44 11.27
CA GLY A 194 9.61 5.62 12.71
C GLY A 194 9.30 4.34 13.47
N PRO A 195 9.41 4.36 14.80
CA PRO A 195 8.90 3.30 15.65
C PRO A 195 7.39 3.20 15.44
N GLN A 196 6.88 1.99 15.12
CA GLN A 196 5.50 1.75 14.67
C GLN A 196 5.17 2.23 13.25
N ASP A 197 6.11 2.09 12.31
CA ASP A 197 5.74 2.15 10.90
C ASP A 197 4.71 1.06 10.54
N LEU A 198 3.95 1.31 9.47
CA LEU A 198 2.84 0.45 9.06
C LEU A 198 3.28 -1.01 8.84
N GLU A 199 4.46 -1.22 8.27
CA GLU A 199 4.97 -2.56 8.02
C GLU A 199 5.24 -3.30 9.34
N GLN A 200 5.85 -2.62 10.32
CA GLN A 200 6.10 -3.16 11.65
C GLN A 200 4.82 -3.43 12.42
N VAL A 201 3.82 -2.54 12.35
CA VAL A 201 2.51 -2.76 12.98
C VAL A 201 1.83 -3.99 12.40
N LEU A 202 1.77 -4.10 11.06
CA LEU A 202 1.16 -5.25 10.38
C LEU A 202 1.90 -6.55 10.71
N LEU A 203 3.22 -6.54 10.65
CA LEU A 203 4.03 -7.70 11.02
C LEU A 203 3.91 -8.04 12.51
N GLY A 204 3.61 -7.07 13.38
CA GLY A 204 3.44 -7.25 14.83
C GLY A 204 2.08 -7.81 15.26
N VAL A 205 1.09 -7.87 14.35
CA VAL A 205 -0.28 -8.36 14.66
C VAL A 205 -0.26 -9.75 15.30
N HIS A 206 0.59 -10.67 14.82
CA HIS A 206 0.72 -12.01 15.38
C HIS A 206 1.09 -12.01 16.87
N ALA A 207 1.99 -11.10 17.29
CA ALA A 207 2.46 -11.02 18.66
C ALA A 207 1.37 -10.45 19.56
N LEU A 208 0.70 -9.38 19.10
CA LEU A 208 -0.46 -8.80 19.79
C LEU A 208 -1.56 -9.85 19.98
N LEU A 209 -1.84 -10.65 18.95
CA LEU A 209 -2.86 -11.70 19.03
C LEU A 209 -2.48 -12.83 19.98
N ARG A 210 -1.24 -13.31 19.93
CA ARG A 210 -0.74 -14.31 20.87
C ARG A 210 -0.91 -13.84 22.32
N ASP A 211 -0.53 -12.59 22.60
CA ASP A 211 -0.58 -12.04 23.95
C ASP A 211 -2.05 -11.81 24.40
N ALA A 212 -2.93 -11.39 23.49
CA ALA A 212 -4.37 -11.25 23.73
C ALA A 212 -5.05 -12.60 24.02
N VAL A 213 -4.74 -13.64 23.23
CA VAL A 213 -5.24 -15.00 23.44
C VAL A 213 -4.70 -15.57 24.76
N GLY A 214 -3.42 -15.36 25.06
CA GLY A 214 -2.82 -15.76 26.33
C GLY A 214 -3.47 -15.05 27.54
N HIS A 215 -3.84 -13.78 27.40
CA HIS A 215 -4.61 -13.05 28.42
C HIS A 215 -6.01 -13.64 28.64
N ALA A 216 -6.71 -13.95 27.55
CA ALA A 216 -8.03 -14.60 27.60
C ALA A 216 -7.95 -15.97 28.29
N GLN A 217 -6.95 -16.78 27.93
CA GLN A 217 -6.74 -18.10 28.52
C GLN A 217 -6.46 -18.02 30.03
N LYS A 218 -5.59 -17.09 30.47
CA LYS A 218 -5.32 -16.83 31.90
C LYS A 218 -6.56 -16.40 32.67
N SER A 219 -7.47 -15.69 32.01
CA SER A 219 -8.72 -15.21 32.59
C SER A 219 -9.87 -16.21 32.47
N GLY A 220 -9.61 -17.41 31.93
CA GLY A 220 -10.62 -18.40 31.52
C GLY A 220 -11.75 -18.66 32.54
N PRO A 221 -11.46 -18.99 33.81
CA PRO A 221 -12.50 -19.26 34.81
C PRO A 221 -13.45 -18.07 35.02
N ARG A 222 -12.91 -16.85 35.08
CA ARG A 222 -13.71 -15.62 35.20
C ARG A 222 -14.56 -15.40 33.96
N LEU A 223 -13.96 -15.53 32.78
CA LEU A 223 -14.64 -15.34 31.50
C LEU A 223 -15.77 -16.36 31.32
N SER A 224 -15.54 -17.63 31.68
CA SER A 224 -16.56 -18.68 31.61
C SER A 224 -17.75 -18.39 32.52
N ALA A 225 -17.52 -17.94 33.75
CA ALA A 225 -18.59 -17.52 34.65
C ALA A 225 -19.39 -16.30 34.13
N GLN A 226 -18.69 -15.29 33.57
CA GLN A 226 -19.33 -14.11 33.00
C GLN A 226 -20.17 -14.45 31.75
N VAL A 227 -19.63 -15.26 30.85
CA VAL A 227 -20.35 -15.73 29.67
C VAL A 227 -21.53 -16.63 30.07
N HIS A 228 -21.36 -17.50 31.07
CA HIS A 228 -22.47 -18.32 31.57
C HIS A 228 -23.61 -17.47 32.14
N LYS A 229 -23.29 -16.37 32.83
CA LYS A 229 -24.29 -15.42 33.33
C LYS A 229 -25.07 -14.72 32.20
N LEU A 230 -24.40 -14.41 31.08
CA LEU A 230 -25.01 -13.69 29.95
C LEU A 230 -25.73 -14.61 28.96
N CYS A 231 -25.15 -15.77 28.67
CA CYS A 231 -25.59 -16.70 27.61
C CYS A 231 -26.22 -17.99 28.13
N GLY A 232 -26.19 -18.25 29.43
CA GLY A 232 -26.70 -19.47 30.03
C GLY A 232 -25.77 -20.68 29.85
N THR A 233 -26.34 -21.88 29.96
CA THR A 233 -25.59 -23.14 29.84
C THR A 233 -25.05 -23.33 28.42
N PRO A 234 -23.77 -23.73 28.25
CA PRO A 234 -23.21 -24.02 26.95
C PRO A 234 -24.03 -25.08 26.20
N SER A 235 -24.55 -24.69 25.04
CA SER A 235 -25.21 -25.60 24.10
C SER A 235 -24.18 -26.10 23.08
N ARG A 236 -23.98 -27.42 22.99
CA ARG A 236 -23.06 -28.06 22.03
C ARG A 236 -23.82 -29.01 21.13
N LYS A 237 -23.39 -29.12 19.87
CA LYS A 237 -23.91 -30.15 18.96
C LYS A 237 -23.44 -31.53 19.44
N PRO A 238 -24.30 -32.55 19.43
CA PRO A 238 -23.87 -33.91 19.73
C PRO A 238 -22.85 -34.35 18.67
N THR A 239 -21.64 -34.71 19.11
CA THR A 239 -20.61 -35.28 18.25
C THR A 239 -21.07 -36.68 17.83
N GLN A 240 -21.30 -36.92 16.54
CA GLN A 240 -21.34 -38.29 16.02
C GLN A 240 -19.92 -38.86 16.15
N LEU A 241 -19.71 -39.67 17.19
CA LEU A 241 -18.45 -40.35 17.45
C LEU A 241 -18.19 -41.39 16.36
N VAL A 242 -17.42 -41.04 15.33
CA VAL A 242 -16.63 -42.03 14.60
C VAL A 242 -15.31 -42.14 15.37
N SER A 243 -15.15 -43.24 16.08
CA SER A 243 -13.95 -43.58 16.83
C SER A 243 -12.77 -43.76 15.87
N ILE A 244 -11.95 -42.72 15.74
CA ILE A 244 -10.57 -42.85 15.25
C ILE A 244 -9.69 -42.67 16.49
N GLN A 245 -9.07 -43.76 16.92
CA GLN A 245 -8.04 -43.73 17.96
C GLN A 245 -6.83 -42.95 17.43
N LEU A 246 -6.68 -41.71 17.87
CA LEU A 246 -5.42 -40.98 17.77
C LEU A 246 -4.87 -40.79 19.18
N SER A 247 -3.73 -41.41 19.39
CA SER A 247 -2.92 -41.40 20.60
C SER A 247 -2.63 -39.98 21.06
N SER A 248 -2.92 -39.72 22.33
CA SER A 248 -2.53 -38.52 23.05
C SER A 248 -1.00 -38.46 23.20
N SER A 249 -0.33 -37.58 22.48
CA SER A 249 1.01 -37.11 22.84
C SER A 249 0.89 -35.74 23.51
N SER A 250 0.99 -35.76 24.84
CA SER A 250 1.28 -34.58 25.64
C SER A 250 2.73 -34.17 25.42
N SER A 251 2.99 -33.34 24.40
CA SER A 251 4.30 -32.69 24.23
C SER A 251 4.18 -31.22 24.56
N ARG A 252 4.56 -30.86 25.80
CA ARG A 252 4.94 -29.49 26.15
C ARG A 252 6.32 -29.22 25.57
N ASP A 253 6.38 -28.89 24.29
CA ASP A 253 7.59 -28.34 23.69
C ASP A 253 7.32 -26.90 23.29
N SER A 254 7.81 -25.98 24.12
CA SER A 254 7.97 -24.57 23.76
C SER A 254 9.06 -24.47 22.70
N VAL A 255 8.70 -24.73 21.44
CA VAL A 255 9.56 -24.45 20.30
C VAL A 255 9.64 -22.94 20.16
N PRO A 256 10.82 -22.32 20.28
CA PRO A 256 10.98 -20.93 19.89
C PRO A 256 10.81 -20.88 18.37
N LEU A 257 9.64 -20.45 17.91
CA LEU A 257 9.42 -20.06 16.52
C LEU A 257 10.40 -18.91 16.23
N LYS A 258 11.57 -19.26 15.69
CA LYS A 258 12.48 -18.30 15.07
C LYS A 258 11.65 -17.56 14.02
N ALA A 259 11.56 -16.25 14.19
CA ALA A 259 10.96 -15.37 13.20
C ALA A 259 11.53 -15.72 11.80
N PRO A 260 10.70 -15.77 10.75
CA PRO A 260 11.20 -15.94 9.40
C PRO A 260 12.27 -14.89 9.14
N VAL A 261 13.50 -15.33 8.85
CA VAL A 261 14.60 -14.44 8.51
C VAL A 261 14.23 -13.74 7.21
N ARG A 262 14.14 -12.41 7.27
CA ARG A 262 13.89 -11.49 6.16
C ARG A 262 14.75 -11.84 4.93
N PRO A 263 14.20 -11.85 3.71
CA PRO A 263 14.95 -11.37 2.56
C PRO A 263 15.16 -9.87 2.77
N LEU A 264 16.42 -9.44 2.91
CA LEU A 264 16.82 -8.08 3.26
C LEU A 264 16.40 -7.00 2.22
N GLY A 265 15.80 -7.40 1.09
CA GLY A 265 15.38 -6.52 -0.02
C GLY A 265 13.86 -6.26 -0.17
N ASP A 266 13.00 -6.92 0.61
CA ASP A 266 11.53 -6.88 0.38
C ASP A 266 10.75 -5.91 1.28
N SER A 267 11.43 -5.17 2.17
CA SER A 267 10.71 -4.25 3.06
C SER A 267 10.07 -3.09 2.31
N LEU A 268 8.90 -2.65 2.78
CA LEU A 268 8.20 -1.48 2.25
C LEU A 268 9.08 -0.23 2.31
N ALA A 269 9.88 -0.09 3.37
CA ALA A 269 10.81 1.02 3.53
C ALA A 269 11.86 1.07 2.41
N VAL A 270 12.48 -0.07 2.07
CA VAL A 270 13.46 -0.19 0.99
C VAL A 270 12.80 0.15 -0.35
N ARG A 271 11.68 -0.50 -0.68
CA ARG A 271 10.98 -0.30 -1.95
C ARG A 271 10.52 1.15 -2.13
N ARG A 272 10.01 1.79 -1.07
CA ARG A 272 9.59 3.20 -1.09
C ARG A 272 10.77 4.13 -1.35
N ARG A 273 11.90 3.91 -0.69
CA ARG A 273 13.12 4.71 -0.89
C ARG A 273 13.66 4.56 -2.31
N ASP A 274 13.72 3.33 -2.82
CA ASP A 274 14.26 3.06 -4.15
C ASP A 274 13.36 3.69 -5.24
N PHE A 275 12.03 3.58 -5.08
CA PHE A 275 11.06 4.26 -5.94
C PHE A 275 11.27 5.77 -5.95
N LEU A 276 11.39 6.41 -4.79
CA LEU A 276 11.63 7.86 -4.70
C LEU A 276 12.97 8.26 -5.29
N SER A 277 13.99 7.42 -5.13
CA SER A 277 15.27 7.65 -5.78
C SER A 277 15.15 7.66 -7.30
N SER A 278 14.32 6.79 -7.87
CA SER A 278 13.97 6.84 -9.29
C SER A 278 13.19 8.11 -9.65
N MET A 279 12.11 8.41 -8.92
CA MET A 279 11.23 9.56 -9.17
C MET A 279 11.97 10.91 -9.17
N ARG A 280 13.04 11.06 -8.38
CA ARG A 280 13.87 12.27 -8.36
C ARG A 280 14.42 12.64 -9.74
N HIS A 281 14.75 11.66 -10.58
CA HIS A 281 15.25 11.92 -11.93
C HIS A 281 14.18 12.53 -12.84
N TYR A 282 12.90 12.29 -12.53
CA TYR A 282 11.75 12.78 -13.29
C TYR A 282 11.11 14.03 -12.67
N ARG A 283 11.71 14.60 -11.61
CA ARG A 283 11.18 15.78 -10.91
C ARG A 283 10.98 16.98 -11.85
N THR A 284 11.85 17.13 -12.84
CA THR A 284 11.83 18.26 -13.79
C THR A 284 11.38 17.82 -15.18
N TYR A 285 10.64 16.71 -15.27
CA TYR A 285 10.27 16.10 -16.55
C TYR A 285 9.49 17.07 -17.45
N TYR A 286 8.40 17.65 -16.95
CA TYR A 286 7.54 18.53 -17.75
C TYR A 286 8.23 19.82 -18.17
N GLY A 287 9.02 20.44 -17.28
CA GLY A 287 9.78 21.65 -17.62
C GLY A 287 10.99 21.38 -18.53
N GLY A 288 11.54 20.17 -18.53
CA GLY A 288 12.72 19.79 -19.32
C GLY A 288 12.41 19.10 -20.65
N LEU A 289 11.13 18.83 -20.96
CA LEU A 289 10.74 18.01 -22.12
C LEU A 289 11.15 18.65 -23.45
N ALA A 290 10.99 19.98 -23.59
CA ALA A 290 11.41 20.70 -24.79
C ALA A 290 12.91 20.58 -25.04
N ASP A 291 13.71 20.74 -23.98
CA ASP A 291 15.17 20.62 -24.04
C ASP A 291 15.60 19.18 -24.38
N GLN A 292 14.95 18.16 -23.80
CA GLN A 292 15.24 16.75 -24.12
C GLN A 292 14.94 16.40 -25.57
N LEU A 293 13.81 16.86 -26.11
CA LEU A 293 13.42 16.62 -27.50
C LEU A 293 14.39 17.31 -28.46
N CYS A 294 14.76 18.57 -28.19
CA CYS A 294 15.69 19.30 -29.03
C CYS A 294 17.14 18.76 -28.96
N VAL A 295 17.62 18.34 -27.77
CA VAL A 295 18.98 17.78 -27.62
C VAL A 295 19.11 16.45 -28.36
N SER A 296 18.07 15.62 -28.34
CA SER A 296 18.07 14.30 -29.00
C SER A 296 18.24 14.39 -30.53
N GLU A 297 17.78 15.48 -31.14
CA GLU A 297 17.92 15.73 -32.58
C GLU A 297 19.27 16.36 -32.99
N LEU A 298 20.08 16.79 -32.02
CA LEU A 298 21.18 17.75 -32.22
C LEU A 298 22.57 17.23 -31.86
N VAL A 299 22.87 15.95 -32.04
CA VAL A 299 24.27 15.50 -32.00
C VAL A 299 25.00 15.96 -33.28
N PHE A 300 25.49 17.21 -33.33
CA PHE A 300 26.67 17.68 -34.07
C PHE A 300 27.22 18.99 -33.47
N GLY A 301 28.55 19.13 -33.51
CA GLY A 301 29.35 20.06 -32.70
C GLY A 301 29.38 21.52 -33.12
N ASP A 302 29.98 22.33 -32.25
CA ASP A 302 30.10 23.78 -32.34
C ASP A 302 30.54 24.30 -33.72
N GLY A 303 29.73 25.17 -34.32
CA GLY A 303 30.13 26.00 -35.48
C GLY A 303 29.44 25.72 -36.83
N GLN A 304 28.50 24.78 -36.91
CA GLN A 304 27.77 24.49 -38.15
C GLN A 304 26.51 25.34 -38.34
N SER A 305 26.20 25.62 -39.61
CA SER A 305 25.04 26.36 -40.07
C SER A 305 23.74 25.60 -39.80
N CYS A 306 22.71 26.27 -39.30
CA CYS A 306 21.43 25.66 -38.91
C CYS A 306 20.23 26.41 -39.50
N TRP A 307 19.09 25.73 -39.61
CA TRP A 307 17.82 26.28 -40.09
C TRP A 307 17.10 27.08 -39.00
N ASN A 308 16.79 28.34 -39.26
CA ASN A 308 16.07 29.22 -38.33
C ASN A 308 14.56 29.34 -38.60
N GLY A 309 14.03 28.62 -39.61
CA GLY A 309 12.65 28.76 -40.07
C GLY A 309 12.48 29.55 -41.37
N THR A 310 13.51 30.25 -41.86
CA THR A 310 13.48 30.90 -43.18
C THR A 310 14.69 30.53 -44.03
N ASP A 311 15.89 30.50 -43.41
CA ASP A 311 17.17 30.29 -44.09
C ASP A 311 18.18 29.58 -43.18
N ILE A 312 19.36 29.30 -43.74
CA ILE A 312 20.51 28.75 -43.02
C ILE A 312 21.36 29.86 -42.40
N VAL A 313 21.57 29.80 -41.08
CA VAL A 313 22.33 30.80 -40.31
C VAL A 313 23.46 30.17 -39.52
N LYS A 314 24.54 30.92 -39.24
CA LYS A 314 25.69 30.44 -38.46
C LYS A 314 25.49 30.48 -36.93
N ARG A 315 24.55 31.30 -36.42
CA ARG A 315 24.08 31.31 -35.01
C ARG A 315 22.65 31.88 -34.93
N PHE A 316 21.77 31.22 -34.18
CA PHE A 316 20.46 31.77 -33.79
C PHE A 316 20.51 32.14 -32.30
N VAL A 317 20.39 33.43 -31.99
CA VAL A 317 20.29 33.92 -30.60
C VAL A 317 18.83 34.28 -30.34
N LEU A 318 18.27 33.76 -29.25
CA LEU A 318 16.93 34.10 -28.79
C LEU A 318 16.85 35.62 -28.51
N THR A 319 16.13 36.36 -29.34
CA THR A 319 15.71 37.72 -29.02
C THR A 319 14.51 37.64 -28.07
N SER A 320 14.73 37.96 -26.80
CA SER A 320 13.67 38.23 -25.82
C SER A 320 12.98 39.55 -26.17
N GLN A 321 11.67 39.51 -26.47
CA GLN A 321 10.77 40.65 -26.31
C GLN A 321 9.96 40.45 -25.04
#